data_AF-A0A4Q2XL24-F1
#
_entry.id   AF-A0A4Q2XL24-F1
#
_cell.length_a   1.000
_cell.length_b   1.000
_cell.length_c   1.000
_cell.angle_alpha   90.00
_cell.angle_beta   90.00
_cell.angle_gamma   90.00
#
_symmetry.space_group_name_H-M   'P 1'
#
loop_
_entity.id
_entity.type
_entity.pdbx_description
1 polymer ?
#
loop_
_entity_poly.entity_id
_entity_poly.type
_entity_poly.pdbx_seq_one_letter_code
_entity_poly.pdbx_strand_id
1 'polypeptide(L)'
;SLPITGYALIGANVRRVKAAREESIANYRQAVLTAVKDVETSLAQIHYRAEQAAAQNEALKSSTAAADLIRTQYESGTIGQLDLLVSERTRLQVERQSAQLSAQRLIATVRLIKALGGQW
;
A
#
# COMPACT_ATOMS: atom_id res chain seq x y z
N SER A 1 -4.07 59.48 33.24
CA SER A 1 -3.35 59.06 32.03
C SER A 1 -3.88 57.70 31.61
N LEU A 2 -4.70 57.64 30.55
CA LEU A 2 -5.12 56.35 30.00
C LEU A 2 -3.88 55.62 29.48
N PRO A 3 -3.59 54.37 29.89
CA PRO A 3 -2.27 53.82 29.72
C PRO A 3 -2.08 53.42 28.27
N ILE A 4 -1.14 54.07 27.58
CA ILE A 4 -0.51 53.61 26.34
C ILE A 4 -0.09 52.12 26.43
N THR A 5 0.21 51.63 27.64
CA THR A 5 0.47 50.22 27.95
C THR A 5 -0.76 49.32 27.80
N GLY A 6 -1.98 49.79 28.12
CA GLY A 6 -3.21 49.00 27.98
C GLY A 6 -3.58 48.76 26.51
N TYR A 7 -3.47 49.79 25.67
CA TYR A 7 -3.70 49.65 24.23
C TYR A 7 -2.66 48.74 23.56
N ALA A 8 -1.39 48.81 23.97
CA ALA A 8 -0.34 47.91 23.48
C ALA A 8 -0.60 46.44 23.85
N LEU A 9 -1.06 46.17 25.08
CA LEU A 9 -1.42 44.83 25.56
C LEU A 9 -2.64 44.25 24.82
N ILE A 10 -3.68 45.06 24.59
CA ILE A 10 -4.85 44.65 23.80
C ILE A 10 -4.42 44.32 22.37
N GLY A 11 -3.60 45.18 21.75
CA GLY A 11 -3.06 44.94 20.41
C GLY A 11 -2.21 43.67 20.33
N ALA A 12 -1.38 43.39 21.35
CA ALA A 12 -0.60 42.16 21.44
C ALA A 12 -1.49 40.91 21.58
N ASN A 13 -2.54 40.97 22.41
CA ASN A 13 -3.51 39.90 22.57
C ASN A 13 -4.29 39.62 21.27
N VAL A 14 -4.75 40.66 20.57
CA VAL A 14 -5.42 40.51 19.27
C VAL A 14 -4.49 39.86 18.25
N ARG A 15 -3.21 40.28 18.18
CA ARG A 15 -2.22 39.64 17.30
C ARG A 15 -2.01 38.17 17.66
N ARG A 16 -1.89 37.83 18.94
CA ARG A 16 -1.75 36.43 19.41
C ARG A 16 -2.94 35.57 19.00
N VAL A 17 -4.17 36.06 19.20
CA VAL A 17 -5.40 35.34 18.83
C VAL A 17 -5.50 35.16 17.32
N LYS A 18 -5.15 36.19 16.53
CA LYS A 18 -5.11 36.08 15.06
C LYS A 18 -4.09 35.03 14.60
N ALA A 19 -2.88 35.05 15.16
CA ALA A 19 -1.84 34.07 14.84
C ALA A 19 -2.29 32.63 15.20
N ALA A 20 -2.89 32.43 16.37
CA ALA A 20 -3.42 31.12 16.77
C ALA A 20 -4.55 30.62 15.83
N ARG A 21 -5.39 31.54 15.33
CA ARG A 21 -6.40 31.21 14.32
C ARG A 21 -5.77 30.81 12.99
N GLU A 22 -4.77 31.55 12.53
CA GLU A 22 -4.02 31.23 11.31
C GLU A 22 -3.32 29.88 11.41
N GLU A 23 -2.72 29.59 12.56
CA GLU A 23 -2.12 28.28 12.88
C GLU A 23 -3.17 27.17 12.82
N SER A 24 -4.33 27.35 13.45
CA SER A 24 -5.43 26.36 13.42
C SER A 24 -5.91 26.08 11.98
N ILE A 25 -6.06 27.13 11.16
CA ILE A 25 -6.43 26.98 9.74
C ILE A 25 -5.34 26.25 8.96
N ALA A 26 -4.07 26.57 9.21
CA ALA A 26 -2.94 25.90 8.58
C ALA A 26 -2.88 24.41 8.95
N ASN A 27 -3.07 24.08 10.22
CA ASN A 27 -3.10 22.70 10.72
C ASN A 27 -4.26 21.91 10.10
N TYR A 28 -5.45 22.51 10.01
CA TYR A 28 -6.59 21.89 9.33
C TYR A 28 -6.28 21.61 7.84
N ARG A 29 -5.73 22.60 7.12
CA ARG A 29 -5.35 22.44 5.71
C ARG A 29 -4.32 21.32 5.54
N GLN A 30 -3.31 21.28 6.41
CA GLN A 30 -2.28 20.24 6.40
C GLN A 30 -2.90 18.85 6.64
N ALA A 31 -3.82 18.72 7.61
CA ALA A 31 -4.50 17.46 7.88
C ALA A 31 -5.30 16.95 6.67
N VAL A 32 -6.04 17.84 6.00
CA VAL A 32 -6.79 17.51 4.78
C VAL A 32 -5.86 17.08 3.65
N LEU A 33 -4.78 17.82 3.41
CA LEU A 33 -3.80 17.47 2.36
C LEU A 33 -3.12 16.13 2.62
N THR A 34 -2.78 15.84 3.88
CA THR A 34 -2.23 14.53 4.28
C THR A 34 -3.23 13.41 4.01
N ALA A 35 -4.51 13.60 4.38
CA ALA A 35 -5.54 12.59 4.14
C ALA A 35 -5.74 12.30 2.64
N VAL A 36 -5.80 13.34 1.79
CA VAL A 36 -5.90 13.19 0.34
C VAL A 36 -4.70 12.42 -0.22
N LYS A 37 -3.49 12.79 0.19
CA LYS A 37 -2.25 12.09 -0.21
C LYS A 37 -2.27 10.61 0.18
N ASP A 38 -2.74 10.29 1.38
CA ASP A 38 -2.80 8.90 1.87
C ASP A 38 -3.79 8.04 1.07
N VAL A 39 -4.94 8.62 0.69
CA VAL A 39 -5.93 7.98 -0.19
C VAL A 39 -5.36 7.73 -1.57
N GLU A 40 -4.77 8.74 -2.20
CA GLU A 40 -4.16 8.62 -3.53
C GLU A 40 -3.03 7.57 -3.55
N THR A 41 -2.17 7.60 -2.52
CA THR A 41 -1.08 6.62 -2.35
C THR A 41 -1.64 5.20 -2.24
N SER A 42 -2.71 5.00 -1.46
CA SER A 42 -3.33 3.69 -1.26
C SER A 42 -4.00 3.18 -2.55
N LEU A 43 -4.72 4.04 -3.28
CA LEU A 43 -5.34 3.70 -4.56
C LEU A 43 -4.30 3.34 -5.62
N ALA A 44 -3.24 4.13 -5.75
CA ALA A 44 -2.13 3.84 -6.67
C ALA A 44 -1.47 2.49 -6.33
N GLN A 45 -1.23 2.22 -5.05
CA GLN A 45 -0.70 0.92 -4.61
C GLN A 45 -1.64 -0.24 -4.98
N ILE A 46 -2.95 -0.10 -4.79
CA ILE A 46 -3.92 -1.14 -5.17
C ILE A 46 -3.88 -1.39 -6.69
N HIS A 47 -3.85 -0.33 -7.49
CA HIS A 47 -3.86 -0.40 -8.95
C HIS A 47 -2.60 -1.09 -9.50
N TYR A 48 -1.40 -0.58 -9.18
CA TYR A 48 -0.15 -1.18 -9.67
C TYR A 48 0.03 -2.63 -9.21
N ARG A 49 -0.43 -2.96 -8.00
CA ARG A 49 -0.39 -4.35 -7.50
C ARG A 49 -1.39 -5.26 -8.21
N ALA A 50 -2.50 -4.73 -8.70
CA ALA A 50 -3.44 -5.50 -9.52
C ALA A 50 -2.82 -5.84 -10.88
N GLU A 51 -2.12 -4.91 -11.51
CA GLU A 51 -1.38 -5.16 -12.75
C GLU A 51 -0.27 -6.20 -12.55
N GLN A 52 0.52 -6.05 -11.47
CA GLN A 52 1.55 -7.03 -11.12
C GLN A 52 0.97 -8.43 -10.85
N ALA A 53 -0.21 -8.51 -10.23
CA ALA A 53 -0.88 -9.78 -9.97
C ALA A 53 -1.29 -10.50 -11.26
N ALA A 54 -1.65 -9.77 -12.33
CA ALA A 54 -1.98 -10.38 -13.61
C ALA A 54 -0.77 -11.10 -14.22
N ALA A 55 0.40 -10.44 -14.25
CA ALA A 55 1.64 -11.07 -14.72
C ALA A 55 2.05 -12.27 -13.86
N GLN A 56 1.93 -12.15 -12.53
CA GLN A 56 2.26 -13.25 -11.62
C GLN A 56 1.32 -14.45 -11.77
N ASN A 57 0.03 -14.21 -12.06
CA ASN A 57 -0.93 -15.28 -12.32
C ASN A 57 -0.60 -16.04 -13.60
N GLU A 58 -0.16 -15.36 -14.66
CA GLU A 58 0.27 -16.02 -15.89
C GLU A 58 1.55 -16.84 -15.66
N ALA A 59 2.50 -16.31 -14.88
CA ALA A 59 3.69 -17.05 -14.46
C ALA A 59 3.32 -18.30 -13.65
N LEU A 60 2.34 -18.20 -12.74
CA LEU A 60 1.88 -19.33 -11.94
C LEU A 60 1.28 -20.41 -12.84
N LYS A 61 0.37 -20.02 -13.74
CA LYS A 61 -0.24 -20.93 -14.70
C LYS A 61 0.80 -21.65 -15.56
N SER A 62 1.77 -20.92 -16.09
CA SER A 62 2.86 -21.47 -16.89
C SER A 62 3.76 -22.42 -16.09
N SER A 63 4.13 -22.05 -14.86
CA SER A 63 4.97 -22.89 -14.00
C SER A 63 4.26 -24.17 -13.55
N THR A 64 2.95 -24.11 -13.34
CA THR A 64 2.12 -25.28 -13.00
C THR A 64 2.05 -26.24 -14.18
N ALA A 65 1.72 -25.74 -15.38
CA ALA A 65 1.67 -26.57 -16.58
C ALA A 65 3.02 -27.24 -16.88
N ALA A 66 4.13 -26.52 -16.68
CA ALA A 66 5.48 -27.08 -16.82
C ALA A 66 5.75 -28.19 -15.79
N ALA A 67 5.39 -27.96 -14.51
CA ALA A 67 5.56 -28.97 -13.46
C ALA A 67 4.71 -30.22 -13.69
N ASP A 68 3.50 -30.07 -14.23
CA ASP A 68 2.64 -31.20 -14.58
C ASP A 68 3.24 -32.02 -15.73
N LEU A 69 3.77 -31.36 -16.77
CA LEU A 69 4.45 -32.03 -17.88
C LEU A 69 5.72 -32.76 -17.41
N ILE A 70 6.53 -32.12 -16.57
CA ILE A 70 7.74 -32.72 -15.99
C ILE A 70 7.36 -33.94 -15.14
N ARG A 71 6.28 -33.85 -14.35
CA ARG A 71 5.77 -34.98 -13.56
C ARG A 71 5.39 -36.18 -14.43
N THR A 72 4.66 -35.95 -15.52
CA THR A 72 4.32 -37.02 -16.47
C THR A 72 5.57 -37.66 -17.08
N GLN A 73 6.57 -36.86 -17.46
CA GLN A 73 7.83 -37.38 -18.00
C GLN A 73 8.65 -38.16 -16.96
N TYR A 74 8.58 -37.77 -15.69
CA TYR A 74 9.22 -38.51 -14.60
C TYR A 74 8.52 -39.85 -14.35
N GLU A 75 7.19 -39.85 -14.35
CA GLU A 75 6.36 -41.05 -14.21
C GLU A 75 6.56 -42.02 -15.39
N SER A 76 6.82 -41.51 -16.59
CA SER A 76 7.21 -42.33 -17.76
C SER A 76 8.68 -42.73 -17.79
N GLY A 77 9.48 -42.33 -16.79
CA GLY A 77 10.90 -42.64 -16.69
C GLY A 77 11.80 -41.92 -17.71
N THR A 78 11.29 -40.87 -18.36
CA THR A 78 11.99 -40.14 -19.43
C THR A 78 12.95 -39.07 -18.87
N ILE A 79 12.73 -38.62 -17.63
CA ILE A 79 13.59 -37.65 -16.93
C ILE A 79 13.90 -38.12 -15.51
N GLY A 80 14.89 -37.48 -14.88
CA GLY A 80 15.28 -37.80 -13.50
C GLY A 80 14.46 -37.07 -12.44
N GLN A 81 14.54 -37.55 -11.19
CA GLN A 81 13.88 -36.91 -10.04
C GLN A 81 14.37 -35.47 -9.79
N LEU A 82 15.62 -35.15 -10.17
CA LEU A 82 16.17 -33.81 -10.02
C LEU A 82 15.41 -32.78 -10.87
N ASP A 83 15.03 -33.14 -12.10
CA ASP A 83 14.28 -32.26 -13.00
C ASP A 83 12.88 -31.97 -12.44
N LEU A 84 12.23 -32.99 -11.86
CA LEU A 84 10.97 -32.83 -11.13
C LEU A 84 11.11 -31.86 -9.96
N LEU A 85 12.12 -32.03 -9.11
CA LEU A 85 12.35 -31.16 -7.96
C LEU A 85 12.66 -29.71 -8.37
N VAL A 86 13.40 -29.50 -9.46
CA VAL A 86 13.69 -28.16 -9.98
C VAL A 86 12.40 -27.50 -10.47
N SER A 87 11.57 -28.21 -11.24
CA SER A 87 10.30 -27.65 -11.73
C SER A 87 9.32 -27.35 -10.60
N GLU A 88 9.21 -28.24 -9.62
CA GLU A 88 8.36 -28.01 -8.44
C GLU A 88 8.86 -26.84 -7.59
N ARG A 89 10.19 -26.70 -7.42
CA ARG A 89 10.79 -25.55 -6.73
C ARG A 89 10.42 -24.24 -7.42
N THR A 90 10.52 -24.18 -8.74
CA THR A 90 10.15 -22.98 -9.52
C THR A 90 8.66 -22.67 -9.36
N ARG A 91 7.77 -23.66 -9.47
CA ARG A 91 6.33 -23.48 -9.25
C ARG A 91 6.03 -22.92 -7.86
N LEU A 92 6.63 -23.51 -6.82
CA LEU A 92 6.46 -23.07 -5.42
C LEU A 92 6.99 -21.64 -5.19
N GLN A 93 8.08 -21.26 -5.84
CA GLN A 93 8.60 -19.89 -5.76
C GLN A 93 7.60 -18.88 -6.33
N VAL A 94 7.01 -19.19 -7.49
CA VAL A 94 6.01 -18.33 -8.15
C VAL A 94 4.72 -18.27 -7.31
N GLU A 95 4.28 -19.40 -6.76
CA GLU A 95 3.11 -19.49 -5.87
C GLU A 95 3.27 -18.62 -4.62
N ARG A 96 4.44 -18.70 -3.96
CA ARG A 96 4.75 -17.84 -2.80
C ARG A 96 4.71 -16.36 -3.14
N GLN A 97 5.23 -15.97 -4.30
CA GLN A 97 5.22 -14.57 -4.72
C GLN A 97 3.80 -14.08 -5.04
N SER A 98 2.94 -14.91 -5.63
CA SER A 98 1.52 -14.60 -5.83
C SER A 98 0.77 -14.41 -4.49
N ALA A 99 1.03 -15.30 -3.52
CA ALA A 99 0.45 -15.16 -2.17
C ALA A 99 0.90 -13.87 -1.48
N GLN A 100 2.19 -13.51 -1.58
CA GLN A 100 2.72 -12.27 -1.01
C GLN A 100 2.10 -11.02 -1.66
N LEU A 101 1.91 -11.02 -2.99
CA LEU A 101 1.23 -9.92 -3.69
C LEU A 101 -0.24 -9.79 -3.24
N SER A 102 -0.93 -10.91 -3.05
CA SER A 102 -2.30 -10.93 -2.54
C SER A 102 -2.39 -10.33 -1.14
N ALA A 103 -1.49 -10.70 -0.23
CA ALA A 103 -1.42 -10.11 1.11
C ALA A 103 -1.15 -8.60 1.06
N GLN A 104 -0.24 -8.15 0.19
CA GLN A 104 0.06 -6.72 0.04
C GLN A 104 -1.12 -5.92 -0.53
N ARG A 105 -1.93 -6.50 -1.41
CA ARG A 105 -3.18 -5.89 -1.90
C ARG A 105 -4.20 -5.73 -0.78
N LEU A 106 -4.37 -6.75 0.07
CA LEU A 106 -5.26 -6.68 1.24
C LEU A 106 -4.83 -5.58 2.22
N ILE A 107 -3.53 -5.47 2.49
CA ILE A 107 -2.98 -4.40 3.34
C ILE A 107 -3.26 -3.02 2.75
N ALA A 108 -3.10 -2.86 1.43
CA ALA A 108 -3.40 -1.60 0.75
C ALA A 108 -4.90 -1.25 0.83
N THR A 109 -5.78 -2.24 0.71
CA THR A 109 -7.24 -2.06 0.90
C THR A 109 -7.58 -1.62 2.33
N VAL A 110 -7.00 -2.24 3.35
CA VAL A 110 -7.20 -1.83 4.76
C VAL A 110 -6.70 -0.40 5.00
N ARG A 111 -5.55 -0.03 4.43
CA ARG A 111 -5.03 1.34 4.49
C ARG A 111 -5.98 2.35 3.83
N LEU A 112 -6.56 1.99 2.69
CA LEU A 112 -7.56 2.83 2.01
C LEU A 112 -8.79 3.04 2.90
N ILE A 113 -9.34 1.98 3.50
CA ILE A 113 -10.50 2.08 4.42
C ILE A 113 -10.17 3.04 5.57
N LYS A 114 -8.98 2.91 6.17
CA LYS A 114 -8.52 3.81 7.24
C LYS A 114 -8.38 5.26 6.76
N ALA A 115 -7.80 5.49 5.58
CA ALA A 115 -7.61 6.83 5.03
C ALA A 115 -8.94 7.52 4.69
N LEU A 116 -9.97 6.75 4.35
CA LEU A 116 -11.33 7.24 4.09
C LEU A 116 -12.14 7.51 5.38
N GLY A 117 -11.55 7.31 6.57
CA GLY A 117 -12.20 7.57 7.85
C GLY A 117 -13.02 6.39 8.40
N GLY A 118 -12.85 5.18 7.84
CA GLY A 118 -13.41 3.97 8.43
C GLY A 118 -12.82 3.69 9.82
N GLN A 119 -13.69 3.37 10.78
CA GLN A 119 -13.29 2.83 12.08
C GLN A 119 -12.87 1.35 11.88
N TRP A 120 -11.79 0.92 12.54
CA TRP A 120 -11.29 -0.46 12.46
C TRP A 120 -11.95 -1.36 13.50
#